data_AF-A0A254Q116-F1
#
_entry.id   AF-A0A254Q116-F1
#
_cell.length_a   1.000
_cell.length_b   1.000
_cell.length_c   1.000
_cell.angle_alpha   90.00
_cell.angle_beta   90.00
_cell.angle_gamma   90.00
#
_symmetry.space_group_name_H-M   'P 1'
#
loop_
_entity.id
_entity.type
_entity.pdbx_description
1 polymer ?
#
loop_
_entity_poly.entity_id
_entity_poly.type
_entity_poly.pdbx_seq_one_letter_code
_entity_poly.pdbx_strand_id
1 'polypeptide(L)' 'MNKQYTEEAPYHPGYEDASFKSEVSKTISELSELRRVNARYLKFSDAIVEFCKASHSLDKK' A
#
# COMPACT_ATOMS: atom_id res chain seq x y z
N MET A 1 37.59 -39.99 13.72
CA MET A 1 36.63 -38.87 13.86
C MET A 1 36.50 -38.23 12.48
N ASN A 2 35.53 -38.65 11.68
CA ASN A 2 35.36 -38.18 10.32
C ASN A 2 34.28 -37.10 10.31
N LYS A 3 34.67 -35.83 10.44
CA LYS A 3 33.79 -34.69 10.22
C LYS A 3 34.25 -34.02 8.93
N GLN A 4 33.78 -34.56 7.81
CA GLN A 4 33.88 -33.90 6.53
C GLN A 4 33.00 -32.65 6.63
N TYR A 5 33.65 -31.51 6.86
CA TYR A 5 33.00 -30.21 6.87
C TYR A 5 32.35 -30.03 5.51
N THR A 6 31.03 -29.88 5.52
CA THR A 6 30.19 -29.57 4.37
C THR A 6 30.84 -28.39 3.63
N GLU A 7 31.38 -28.62 2.43
CA GLU A 7 31.79 -27.54 1.54
C GLU A 7 30.55 -26.68 1.30
N GLU A 8 30.54 -25.47 1.84
CA GLU A 8 29.49 -24.50 1.52
C GLU A 8 29.53 -24.28 0.00
N ALA A 9 28.37 -24.44 -0.64
CA ALA A 9 28.25 -24.26 -2.08
C ALA A 9 28.79 -22.87 -2.48
N PRO A 10 29.52 -22.76 -3.61
CA PRO A 10 30.10 -21.49 -4.03
C PRO A 10 29.03 -20.40 -4.12
N TYR A 11 29.30 -19.24 -3.51
CA TYR A 11 28.47 -18.05 -3.71
C TYR A 11 28.39 -17.77 -5.22
N HIS A 12 27.18 -17.77 -5.78
CA HIS A 12 26.92 -17.47 -7.18
C HIS A 12 26.49 -16.00 -7.33
N PRO A 13 27.38 -15.10 -7.80
CA PRO A 13 27.02 -13.71 -8.06
C PRO A 13 25.97 -13.68 -9.17
N GLY A 14 24.77 -13.18 -8.87
CA GLY A 14 23.62 -13.17 -9.79
C GLY A 14 22.44 -14.03 -9.37
N TYR A 15 22.54 -14.80 -8.28
CA TYR A 15 21.38 -15.38 -7.58
C TYR A 15 20.79 -14.39 -6.55
N GLU A 16 20.83 -13.10 -6.86
CA GLU A 16 20.17 -12.07 -6.07
C GLU A 16 18.77 -11.88 -6.65
N ASP A 17 17.81 -12.69 -6.20
CA ASP A 17 16.38 -12.38 -6.19
C ASP A 17 15.85 -11.61 -7.41
N ALA A 18 16.20 -12.05 -8.63
CA ALA A 18 15.74 -11.41 -9.87
C ALA A 18 14.20 -11.39 -9.97
N SER A 19 13.53 -12.21 -9.17
CA SER A 19 12.08 -12.31 -9.01
C SER A 19 11.47 -11.37 -7.95
N PHE A 20 12.26 -10.63 -7.17
CA PHE A 20 11.72 -9.81 -6.06
C PHE A 20 11.66 -8.30 -6.34
N LYS A 21 12.34 -7.77 -7.36
CA LYS A 21 12.59 -6.31 -7.45
C LYS A 21 11.62 -5.48 -8.32
N SER A 22 10.65 -6.07 -9.01
CA SER A 22 9.78 -5.29 -9.93
C SER A 22 8.28 -5.48 -9.76
N GLU A 23 7.81 -6.50 -9.03
CA GLU A 23 6.39 -6.75 -8.89
C GLU A 23 5.86 -6.19 -7.57
N VAL A 24 4.99 -5.18 -7.66
CA VAL A 24 4.16 -4.78 -6.53
C VAL A 24 3.32 -6.00 -6.15
N SER A 25 3.52 -6.50 -4.94
CA SER A 25 2.72 -7.62 -4.41
C SER A 25 1.24 -7.36 -4.63
N LYS A 26 0.47 -8.39 -5.04
CA LYS A 26 -0.98 -8.29 -5.28
C LYS A 26 -1.70 -7.62 -4.11
N THR A 27 -1.31 -7.95 -2.88
CA THR A 27 -1.85 -7.35 -1.65
C THR A 27 -1.60 -5.85 -1.57
N ILE A 28 -0.42 -5.38 -1.97
CA ILE A 28 -0.08 -3.94 -1.98
C ILE A 28 -0.88 -3.22 -3.08
N SER A 29 -1.08 -3.86 -4.24
CA SER A 29 -1.92 -3.32 -5.31
C SER A 29 -3.38 -3.17 -4.87
N GLU A 30 -3.96 -4.21 -4.26
CA GLU A 30 -5.32 -4.20 -3.72
C GLU A 30 -5.49 -3.14 -2.62
N LEU A 31 -4.53 -3.06 -1.69
CA LEU A 31 -4.54 -2.05 -0.63
C LEU A 31 -4.49 -0.62 -1.20
N SER A 32 -3.73 -0.40 -2.27
CA SER A 32 -3.63 0.90 -2.93
C SER A 32 -4.94 1.32 -3.57
N GLU A 33 -5.66 0.40 -4.23
CA GLU A 33 -6.98 0.66 -4.78
C GLU A 33 -8.02 0.94 -3.70
N LEU A 34 -8.01 0.17 -2.61
CA LEU A 34 -8.91 0.42 -1.47
C LEU A 34 -8.67 1.79 -0.85
N ARG A 35 -7.40 2.19 -0.68
CA ARG A 35 -7.04 3.53 -0.18
C ARG A 35 -7.53 4.64 -1.11
N ARG A 36 -7.38 4.46 -2.43
CA ARG A 36 -7.86 5.40 -3.43
C ARG A 36 -9.38 5.58 -3.37
N VAL A 37 -10.11 4.48 -3.26
CA VAL A 37 -11.58 4.48 -3.13
C VAL A 37 -11.99 5.17 -1.83
N ASN A 38 -11.38 4.82 -0.70
CA ASN A 38 -11.67 5.41 0.60
C ASN A 38 -11.44 6.94 0.61
N ALA A 39 -10.33 7.40 0.02
CA ALA A 39 -10.04 8.83 -0.09
C ALA A 39 -11.14 9.60 -0.86
N ARG A 40 -11.79 8.99 -1.86
CA ARG A 40 -12.94 9.61 -2.54
C ARG A 40 -14.17 9.70 -1.66
N TYR A 41 -14.46 8.66 -0.88
CA TYR A 41 -15.58 8.68 0.05
C TYR A 41 -15.40 9.76 1.11
N LEU A 42 -14.21 9.88 1.69
CA LEU A 42 -13.91 10.94 2.66
C LEU A 42 -14.11 12.33 2.07
N LYS A 43 -13.57 12.60 0.86
CA LYS A 43 -13.79 13.89 0.18
C LYS A 43 -15.26 14.20 -0.05
N PHE A 44 -16.06 13.19 -0.41
CA PHE A 44 -17.49 13.37 -0.60
C PHE A 44 -18.22 13.67 0.72
N SER A 45 -17.85 12.97 1.79
CA SER A 45 -18.37 13.26 3.13
C SER A 45 -18.04 14.68 3.58
N ASP A 46 -16.81 15.15 3.34
CA ASP A 46 -16.40 16.53 3.65
C ASP A 46 -17.28 17.55 2.91
N ALA A 47 -17.51 17.35 1.61
CA ALA A 47 -18.36 18.24 0.81
C ALA A 47 -19.81 18.31 1.34
N ILE A 48 -20.38 17.19 1.79
CA ILE A 48 -21.71 17.18 2.42
C ILE A 48 -21.71 18.01 3.71
N VAL A 49 -20.69 17.81 4.56
CA VAL A 49 -20.58 18.55 5.82
C VAL A 49 -20.45 20.05 5.56
N GLU A 50 -19.65 20.46 4.58
CA GLU A 50 -19.53 21.85 4.15
C GLU A 50 -20.86 22.42 3.65
N PHE A 51 -21.58 21.67 2.81
CA PHE A 51 -22.92 22.06 2.33
C PHE A 51 -23.90 22.29 3.49
N CYS A 52 -23.97 21.36 4.45
CA CYS A 52 -24.84 21.49 5.61
C CYS A 52 -24.47 22.72 6.47
N LYS A 53 -23.17 22.97 6.69
CA LYS A 53 -22.70 24.15 7.42
C LYS A 53 -23.08 25.45 6.70
N ALA A 54 -22.94 25.49 5.37
CA ALA A 54 -23.31 26.66 4.57
C ALA A 54 -24.81 26.95 4.68
N SER A 55 -25.66 25.93 4.55
CA SER A 55 -27.12 26.07 4.70
C SER A 55 -27.49 26.61 6.10
N HIS A 56 -26.92 26.05 7.16
CA HIS A 56 -27.17 26.53 8.54
C HIS A 56 -26.66 27.96 8.82
N SER A 57 -25.71 28.47 8.04
CA SER A 57 -25.24 29.85 8.17
C SER A 57 -26.18 30.87 7.53
N LEU A 58 -26.95 30.46 6.52
CA LEU A 58 -27.94 31.30 5.84
C LEU A 58 -29.22 31.46 6.68
N ASP A 59 -29.61 30.43 7.44
CA ASP A 59 -30.79 30.45 8.31
C ASP A 59 -30.61 31.30 9.59
N LYS A 60 -29.40 31.80 9.87
CA LYS A 60 -29.08 32.59 11.08
C LYS A 60 -29.01 34.11 10.84
N LYS A 61 -29.34 34.59 9.64
CA LYS A 61 -29.47 36.01 9.29
C LYS A 61 -30.93 36.42 9.22
#